data_AF-A0A967K1Q7-F1
#
_entry.id   AF-A0A967K1Q7-F1
#
_cell.length_a   1.000
_cell.length_b   1.000
_cell.length_c   1.000
_cell.angle_alpha   90.00
_cell.angle_beta   90.00
_cell.angle_gamma   90.00
#
_symmetry.space_group_name_H-M   'P 1'
#
loop_
_entity.id
_entity.type
_entity.pdbx_description
1 polymer ?
#
loop_
_entity_poly.entity_id
_entity_poly.type
_entity_poly.pdbx_seq_one_letter_code
_entity_poly.pdbx_strand_id
1 'polypeptide(L)'
;MSKRTVSLLFLNVGHAYDHFFMLIYPTAVIALAGEFSQSYGALLALATVGFVAFGAGTLPAGWLGDRWSRTGMMTVFFLGVGAAAILTGLARTPFEIAVGLGLIGLFASIYHPIG
;
A
#
# COMPACT_ATOMS: atom_id res chain seq x y z
N MET A 1 -17.04 21.85 -11.62
CA MET A 1 -16.12 20.89 -12.27
C MET A 1 -16.94 19.83 -13.01
N SER A 2 -16.47 19.32 -14.14
CA SER A 2 -17.16 18.21 -14.83
C SER A 2 -16.96 16.89 -14.08
N LYS A 3 -17.89 15.93 -14.21
CA LYS A 3 -17.73 14.57 -13.63
C LYS A 3 -16.41 13.92 -14.04
N ARG A 4 -16.01 14.10 -15.31
CA ARG A 4 -14.72 13.63 -15.84
C ARG A 4 -13.52 14.24 -15.12
N THR A 5 -13.57 15.54 -14.82
CA THR A 5 -12.49 16.23 -14.10
C THR A 5 -12.35 15.68 -12.68
N VAL A 6 -13.48 15.44 -12.00
CA VAL A 6 -13.48 14.87 -10.63
C VAL A 6 -12.91 13.45 -10.65
N SER A 7 -13.34 12.60 -11.60
CA SER A 7 -12.80 11.24 -11.73
C SER A 7 -11.29 11.24 -11.98
N LEU A 8 -10.79 12.08 -12.90
CA LEU A 8 -9.36 12.19 -13.17
C LEU A 8 -8.58 12.67 -11.94
N LEU A 9 -9.11 13.62 -11.17
CA LEU A 9 -8.48 14.07 -9.94
C LEU A 9 -8.34 12.90 -8.94
N PHE A 10 -9.42 12.14 -8.73
CA PHE A 10 -9.41 10.99 -7.82
C PHE A 10 -8.41 9.91 -8.25
N LEU A 11 -8.31 9.63 -9.55
CA LEU A 11 -7.32 8.68 -10.07
C LEU A 11 -5.90 9.19 -9.82
N ASN A 12 -5.59 10.45 -10.16
CA ASN A 12 -4.25 11.00 -9.93
C ASN A 12 -3.86 11.04 -8.45
N VAL A 13 -4.81 11.39 -7.57
CA VAL A 13 -4.60 11.33 -6.12
C VAL A 13 -4.38 9.88 -5.68
N GLY A 14 -5.18 8.93 -6.20
CA GLY A 14 -5.01 7.51 -5.94
C GLY A 14 -3.64 6.98 -6.38
N HIS A 15 -3.15 7.39 -7.55
CA HIS A 15 -1.83 7.01 -8.05
C HIS A 15 -0.70 7.52 -7.16
N ALA A 16 -0.78 8.80 -6.78
CA ALA A 16 0.19 9.39 -5.87
C ALA A 16 0.16 8.71 -4.49
N TYR A 17 -1.04 8.37 -4.01
CA TYR A 17 -1.26 7.67 -2.75
C TYR A 17 -0.68 6.25 -2.77
N ASP A 18 -0.92 5.49 -3.84
CA ASP A 18 -0.35 4.15 -4.06
C ASP A 18 1.17 4.16 -3.97
N HIS A 19 1.82 5.01 -4.76
CA HIS A 19 3.27 5.12 -4.78
C HIS A 19 3.84 5.65 -3.48
N PHE A 20 3.20 6.64 -2.86
CA PHE A 20 3.65 7.19 -1.59
C PHE A 20 3.76 6.08 -0.53
N PHE A 21 2.71 5.28 -0.33
CA PHE A 21 2.73 4.25 0.71
C PHE A 21 3.63 3.06 0.36
N MET A 22 3.80 2.72 -0.93
CA MET A 22 4.76 1.70 -1.33
C MET A 22 6.23 2.15 -1.18
N LEU A 23 6.51 3.45 -1.21
CA LEU A 23 7.88 3.98 -1.27
C LEU A 23 8.32 4.82 -0.08
N ILE A 24 7.45 5.11 0.89
CA ILE A 24 7.82 5.89 2.09
C ILE A 24 8.67 5.09 3.07
N TYR A 25 8.53 3.76 3.09
CA TYR A 25 9.16 2.91 4.09
C TYR A 25 10.70 2.96 4.11
N PRO A 26 11.43 2.92 2.98
CA PRO A 26 12.89 3.11 2.98
C PRO A 26 13.35 4.37 3.72
N THR A 27 12.61 5.48 3.62
CA THR A 27 12.89 6.71 4.38
C THR A 27 12.68 6.49 5.88
N ALA A 28 11.61 5.81 6.28
CA ALA A 28 11.35 5.48 7.68
C ALA A 28 12.45 4.57 8.28
N VAL A 29 13.01 3.64 7.50
CA VAL A 29 14.08 2.73 7.96
C VAL A 29 15.31 3.48 8.48
N ILE A 30 15.60 4.67 7.96
CA ILE A 30 16.72 5.50 8.43
C ILE A 30 16.59 5.81 9.93
N ALA A 31 15.37 6.10 10.40
CA ALA A 31 15.09 6.33 11.82
C ALA A 31 14.96 5.00 12.59
N LEU A 32 14.25 4.02 12.02
CA LEU A 32 13.94 2.75 12.68
C LEU A 32 15.17 1.86 12.95
N ALA A 33 16.25 2.01 12.16
CA ALA A 33 17.48 1.26 12.39
C ALA A 33 18.06 1.49 13.79
N GLY A 34 17.99 2.74 14.29
CA GLY A 34 18.37 3.07 15.65
C GLY A 34 17.40 2.53 16.69
N GLU A 35 16.10 2.60 16.42
CA GLU A 35 15.05 2.19 17.36
C GLU A 35 15.02 0.68 17.61
N PHE A 36 15.15 -0.13 16.56
CA PHE A 36 15.14 -1.59 16.68
C PHE A 36 16.53 -2.19 16.90
N SER A 37 17.60 -1.39 16.93
CA SER A 37 18.99 -1.87 16.98
C SER A 37 19.28 -2.93 15.89
N GLN A 38 18.73 -2.71 14.69
CA GLN A 38 18.87 -3.59 13.51
C GLN A 38 19.58 -2.83 12.38
N SER A 39 20.21 -3.56 11.47
CA SER A 39 20.83 -2.93 10.30
C SER A 39 19.77 -2.37 9.34
N TYR A 40 20.12 -1.31 8.62
CA TYR A 40 19.27 -0.74 7.56
C TYR A 40 18.83 -1.82 6.57
N GLY A 41 19.74 -2.70 6.13
CA GLY A 41 19.44 -3.77 5.19
C GLY A 41 18.43 -4.79 5.73
N ALA A 42 18.54 -5.17 7.01
CA ALA A 42 17.61 -6.12 7.63
C ALA A 42 16.19 -5.55 7.73
N LEU A 43 16.05 -4.28 8.12
CA LEU A 43 14.75 -3.61 8.18
C LEU A 43 14.18 -3.30 6.79
N LEU A 44 15.04 -2.93 5.83
CA LEU A 44 14.61 -2.70 4.45
C LEU A 44 14.03 -3.97 3.82
N ALA A 45 14.58 -5.14 4.14
CA ALA A 45 14.10 -6.43 3.64
C ALA A 45 12.64 -6.74 4.04
N LEU A 46 12.11 -6.10 5.08
CA LEU A 46 10.69 -6.25 5.45
C LEU A 46 9.75 -5.75 4.35
N ALA A 47 10.19 -4.77 3.54
CA ALA A 47 9.41 -4.25 2.41
C ALA A 47 9.13 -5.32 1.35
N THR A 48 9.95 -6.36 1.25
CA THR A 48 9.78 -7.45 0.29
C THR A 48 8.41 -8.09 0.41
N VAL A 49 7.88 -8.28 1.64
CA VAL A 49 6.54 -8.83 1.85
C VAL A 49 5.48 -7.94 1.20
N GLY A 50 5.61 -6.61 1.34
CA GLY A 50 4.72 -5.64 0.70
C GLY A 50 4.78 -5.70 -0.82
N PHE A 51 5.97 -5.72 -1.42
CA PHE A 51 6.11 -5.81 -2.88
C PHE A 51 5.63 -7.14 -3.46
N VAL A 52 5.84 -8.25 -2.74
CA VAL A 52 5.30 -9.56 -3.13
C VAL A 52 3.77 -9.55 -3.06
N ALA A 53 3.18 -9.02 -1.98
CA ALA A 53 1.72 -8.87 -1.87
C ALA A 53 1.16 -7.96 -2.97
N PHE A 54 1.86 -6.88 -3.30
CA PHE A 54 1.50 -5.96 -4.38
C PHE A 54 1.47 -6.66 -5.75
N GLY A 55 2.57 -7.36 -6.10
CA GLY A 55 2.67 -8.07 -7.36
C GLY A 55 1.65 -9.21 -7.47
N ALA A 56 1.55 -10.04 -6.43
CA ALA A 56 0.63 -11.18 -6.41
C ALA A 56 -0.84 -10.75 -6.36
N GLY A 57 -1.16 -9.69 -5.60
CA GLY A 57 -2.52 -9.18 -5.43
C GLY A 57 -3.10 -8.49 -6.66
N THR A 58 -2.25 -8.04 -7.59
CA THR A 58 -2.69 -7.35 -8.81
C THR A 58 -3.62 -8.23 -9.66
N LEU A 59 -3.28 -9.52 -9.84
CA LEU A 59 -4.10 -10.46 -10.63
C LEU A 59 -5.50 -10.70 -10.06
N PRO A 60 -5.66 -11.12 -8.78
CA PRO A 60 -6.99 -11.31 -8.20
C PRO A 60 -7.75 -9.99 -8.05
N ALA A 61 -7.07 -8.85 -7.81
CA ALA A 61 -7.74 -7.55 -7.75
C ALA A 61 -8.38 -7.18 -9.08
N GLY A 62 -7.67 -7.35 -10.21
CA GLY A 62 -8.23 -7.13 -11.54
C GLY A 62 -9.43 -8.05 -11.82
N TRP A 63 -9.26 -9.36 -11.57
CA TRP A 63 -10.33 -10.35 -11.72
C TRP A 63 -11.58 -10.01 -10.90
N LEU A 64 -11.40 -9.52 -9.67
CA LEU A 64 -12.49 -9.16 -8.78
C LEU A 64 -13.15 -7.84 -9.21
N GLY A 65 -12.37 -6.85 -9.65
CA GLY A 65 -12.91 -5.58 -10.13
C GLY A 65 -13.77 -5.72 -11.39
N ASP A 66 -13.46 -6.68 -12.26
CA ASP A 66 -14.28 -7.00 -13.43
C ASP A 66 -15.59 -7.72 -13.07
N ARG A 67 -15.66 -8.41 -11.92
CA ARG A 67 -16.84 -9.18 -11.50
C ARG A 67 -17.72 -8.50 -10.46
N TRP A 68 -17.14 -7.68 -9.60
CA TRP A 68 -17.84 -7.09 -8.46
C TRP A 68 -18.13 -5.61 -8.68
N SER A 69 -17.11 -4.75 -8.61
CA SER A 69 -17.28 -3.31 -8.80
C SER A 69 -15.95 -2.58 -8.88
N ARG A 70 -15.70 -1.81 -9.94
CA ARG A 70 -14.52 -0.93 -10.04
C ARG A 70 -14.53 0.14 -8.95
N THR A 71 -15.66 0.82 -8.75
CA THR A 71 -15.79 1.85 -7.71
C THR A 71 -15.65 1.27 -6.30
N GLY A 72 -16.25 0.10 -6.05
CA GLY A 72 -16.11 -0.60 -4.76
C GLY A 72 -14.65 -0.98 -4.47
N MET A 73 -13.95 -1.51 -5.47
CA MET A 73 -12.51 -1.81 -5.36
C MET A 73 -11.68 -0.56 -5.05
N MET A 74 -11.96 0.58 -5.71
CA MET A 74 -11.28 1.84 -5.37
C MET A 74 -11.56 2.31 -3.94
N THR A 75 -12.76 2.10 -3.40
CA THR A 75 -13.05 2.37 -1.98
C THR A 75 -12.22 1.47 -1.06
N VAL A 76 -12.13 0.18 -1.36
CA VAL A 76 -11.30 -0.78 -0.61
C VAL A 76 -9.83 -0.38 -0.65
N PHE A 77 -9.33 0.05 -1.81
CA PHE A 77 -7.97 0.58 -1.95
C PHE A 77 -7.69 1.73 -0.97
N PHE A 78 -8.47 2.81 -1.02
CA PHE A 78 -8.23 3.99 -0.18
C PHE A 78 -8.32 3.67 1.32
N LEU A 79 -9.40 2.99 1.74
CA LEU A 79 -9.60 2.67 3.15
C LEU A 79 -8.62 1.60 3.64
N GLY A 80 -8.33 0.60 2.83
CA GLY A 80 -7.44 -0.50 3.16
C GLY A 80 -6.00 -0.06 3.33
N VAL A 81 -5.44 0.68 2.36
CA VAL A 81 -4.08 1.24 2.48
C VAL A 81 -4.01 2.23 3.64
N GLY A 82 -5.03 3.09 3.83
CA GLY A 82 -5.05 4.04 4.95
C GLY A 82 -5.06 3.37 6.32
N ALA A 83 -5.93 2.37 6.52
CA ALA A 83 -5.98 1.61 7.76
C ALA A 83 -4.68 0.81 7.98
N ALA A 84 -4.16 0.15 6.95
CA ALA A 84 -2.90 -0.59 7.03
C ALA A 84 -1.72 0.34 7.38
N ALA A 85 -1.67 1.55 6.81
CA ALA A 85 -0.66 2.54 7.15
C ALA A 85 -0.73 2.98 8.62
N ILE A 86 -1.93 3.26 9.15
CA ILE A 86 -2.11 3.58 10.57
C ILE A 86 -1.64 2.43 11.45
N LEU A 87 -2.04 1.19 11.13
CA LEU A 87 -1.60 0.00 11.88
C LEU A 87 -0.08 -0.18 11.83
N THR A 88 0.53 0.06 10.67
CA THR A 88 1.99 -0.01 10.49
C THR A 88 2.71 1.06 11.31
N GLY A 89 2.16 2.28 11.39
CA GLY A 89 2.69 3.36 12.22
C GLY A 89 2.56 3.12 13.74
N LEU A 90 1.71 2.18 14.15
CA LEU A 90 1.55 1.75 15.54
C LEU A 90 2.33 0.46 15.86
N ALA A 91 3.08 -0.07 14.90
CA ALA A 91 3.87 -1.29 15.08
C ALA A 91 5.01 -1.07 16.09
N ARG A 92 5.22 -2.08 16.92
CA ARG A 92 6.22 -2.09 18.01
C ARG A 92 7.34 -3.09 17.74
N THR A 93 7.21 -3.89 16.70
CA THR A 93 8.21 -4.90 16.33
C THR A 93 8.43 -4.93 14.82
N PRO A 94 9.62 -5.36 14.35
CA PRO A 94 9.89 -5.58 12.93
C PRO A 94 8.88 -6.53 12.26
N PHE A 95 8.38 -7.54 12.99
CA PHE A 95 7.37 -8.45 12.47
C PHE A 95 6.02 -7.76 12.24
N GLU A 96 5.54 -6.95 13.19
CA GLU A 96 4.33 -6.16 13.03
C GLU A 96 4.45 -5.20 11.84
N ILE A 97 5.63 -4.61 11.62
CA ILE A 97 5.91 -3.79 10.42
C ILE A 97 5.80 -4.61 9.14
N ALA A 98 6.39 -5.80 9.08
CA ALA A 98 6.32 -6.66 7.89
C ALA A 98 4.87 -7.04 7.53
N VAL A 99 4.05 -7.36 8.53
CA VAL A 99 2.62 -7.61 8.35
C VAL A 99 1.90 -6.36 7.84
N GLY A 100 2.17 -5.21 8.44
CA GLY A 100 1.62 -3.92 8.02
C GLY A 100 1.97 -3.57 6.57
N LEU A 101 3.24 -3.72 6.18
CA LEU A 101 3.72 -3.53 4.80
C LEU A 101 3.08 -4.53 3.83
N GLY A 102 2.88 -5.78 4.27
CA GLY A 102 2.13 -6.79 3.51
C GLY A 102 0.68 -6.37 3.24
N LEU A 103 -0.01 -5.84 4.25
CA LEU A 103 -1.37 -5.31 4.11
C LEU A 103 -1.41 -4.08 3.21
N ILE A 104 -0.47 -3.15 3.36
CA ILE A 104 -0.32 -1.99 2.47
C ILE A 104 -0.17 -2.48 1.03
N GLY A 105 0.78 -3.40 0.77
CA GLY A 105 1.00 -3.95 -0.56
C GLY A 105 -0.22 -4.66 -1.14
N LEU A 106 -0.94 -5.44 -0.33
CA LEU A 106 -2.17 -6.13 -0.74
C LEU A 106 -3.29 -5.16 -1.14
N PHE A 107 -3.51 -4.09 -0.39
CA PHE A 107 -4.54 -3.11 -0.75
C PHE A 107 -4.10 -2.20 -1.90
N ALA A 108 -2.81 -1.81 -1.93
CA ALA A 108 -2.20 -1.03 -3.00
C ALA A 108 -2.27 -1.76 -4.35
N SER A 109 -2.19 -3.09 -4.36
CA SER A 109 -2.28 -3.90 -5.59
C SER A 109 -3.55 -3.67 -6.41
N ILE A 110 -4.59 -3.08 -5.80
CA ILE A 110 -5.85 -2.77 -6.43
C ILE A 110 -5.73 -1.62 -7.43
N TYR A 111 -4.83 -0.65 -7.19
CA TYR A 111 -4.81 0.59 -7.97
C TYR A 111 -4.52 0.34 -9.45
N HIS A 112 -3.44 -0.38 -9.79
CA HIS A 112 -3.01 -0.57 -11.18
C HIS A 112 -4.01 -1.32 -12.11
N PRO A 113 -4.69 -2.39 -11.70
CA PRO A 113 -5.64 -3.07 -12.58
C PRO A 113 -7.01 -2.37 -12.66
N ILE A 114 -7.35 -1.49 -11.70
CA ILE A 114 -8.70 -0.91 -11.57
C ILE A 114 -8.76 0.58 -11.93
N GLY A 115 -7.80 1.37 -11.43
CA GLY A 115 -7.72 2.83 -11.59
C GLY A 115 -7.16 3.25 -12.94
#